data_AF-A0A3B0TBI3-F1
#
_entry.id   AF-A0A3B0TBI3-F1
#
_cell.length_a   1.000
_cell.length_b   1.000
_cell.length_c   1.000
_cell.angle_alpha   90.00
_cell.angle_beta   90.00
_cell.angle_gamma   90.00
#
_symmetry.space_group_name_H-M   'P 1'
#
loop_
_entity.id
_entity.type
_entity.pdbx_description
1 polymer ?
#
loop_
_entity_poly.entity_id
_entity_poly.type
_entity_poly.pdbx_seq_one_letter_code
_entity_poly.pdbx_strand_id
1 'polypeptide(L)'
;DTRIFVANYHALTAPIDSQTPEELRESTIDVAIDYLAIGLDPQKVNIFLQTSVPEVSELMWIFDCITTVPYLQRAHSYKDAVAKKEEINVGTFNYPLLMAADILIQDADVVPVGADQKQHLEIARDTAEKFNRLFGETFKLPEPIIMEDVKTVPGLDGRKMSKSYGNTIPLFAEDEEIKKAVMSIVTDSKAPEEPKDPQEDNIFALHKLFSTNELPDIEKRYKEGGMGYKQSKEILIKNVVSFIAPLREKRKEIAKDKDAVLKILENSGNIAHSTAKAKMMEVRERVGLSI
;
A
#
# COMPACT_ATOMS: atom_id res chain seq x y z
N ASP A 1 19.62 2.57 1.35
CA ASP A 1 18.78 2.17 2.49
C ASP A 1 17.32 2.17 2.11
N THR A 2 16.55 1.19 2.59
CA THR A 2 15.10 1.10 2.32
C THR A 2 14.34 1.26 3.65
N ARG A 3 13.32 2.11 3.64
CA ARG A 3 12.47 2.41 4.80
C ARG A 3 11.02 2.11 4.43
N ILE A 4 10.35 1.34 5.28
CA ILE A 4 8.93 1.00 5.14
C ILE A 4 8.29 1.25 6.50
N PHE A 5 7.16 1.92 6.54
CA PHE A 5 6.47 2.16 7.79
C PHE A 5 5.00 1.79 7.73
N VAL A 6 4.46 1.36 8.87
CA VAL A 6 3.03 1.18 9.05
C VAL A 6 2.41 2.53 9.41
N ALA A 7 1.61 3.08 8.51
CA ALA A 7 1.03 4.43 8.56
C ALA A 7 -0.16 4.53 9.54
N ASN A 8 0.09 4.27 10.83
CA ASN A 8 -0.96 4.19 11.84
C ASN A 8 -1.54 5.53 12.31
N TYR A 9 -0.89 6.69 12.06
CA TYR A 9 -1.59 7.98 12.18
C TYR A 9 -2.54 8.23 11.00
N HIS A 10 -2.15 7.87 9.77
CA HIS A 10 -3.03 8.00 8.60
C HIS A 10 -4.28 7.13 8.72
N ALA A 11 -4.20 5.98 9.40
CA ALA A 11 -5.39 5.16 9.67
C ALA A 11 -6.49 5.93 10.45
N LEU A 12 -6.13 6.93 11.25
CA LEU A 12 -7.08 7.75 12.01
C LEU A 12 -7.85 8.77 11.17
N THR A 13 -7.51 8.94 9.88
CA THR A 13 -8.28 9.83 8.99
C THR A 13 -9.57 9.18 8.50
N ALA A 14 -9.69 7.85 8.63
CA ALA A 14 -10.97 7.17 8.43
C ALA A 14 -12.02 7.66 9.43
N PRO A 15 -13.33 7.46 9.18
CA PRO A 15 -14.38 7.80 10.13
C PRO A 15 -14.09 7.20 11.51
N ILE A 16 -14.29 7.97 12.58
CA ILE A 16 -13.85 7.61 13.95
C ILE A 16 -14.50 6.32 14.48
N ASP A 17 -15.68 5.97 13.95
CA ASP A 17 -16.47 4.79 14.28
C ASP A 17 -16.21 3.60 13.33
N SER A 18 -15.35 3.79 12.32
CA SER A 18 -15.03 2.73 11.36
C SER A 18 -14.12 1.65 11.92
N GLN A 19 -13.44 1.92 13.04
CA GLN A 19 -12.52 0.98 13.67
C GLN A 19 -12.38 1.28 15.17
N THR A 20 -12.39 0.23 15.99
CA THR A 20 -12.09 0.32 17.43
C THR A 20 -10.58 0.46 17.69
N PRO A 21 -10.15 1.00 18.85
CA PRO A 21 -8.74 1.06 19.21
C PRO A 21 -8.03 -0.31 19.19
N GLU A 22 -8.75 -1.37 19.58
CA GLU A 22 -8.27 -2.75 19.57
C GLU A 22 -8.02 -3.22 18.14
N GLU A 23 -8.98 -3.02 17.23
CA GLU A 23 -8.83 -3.41 15.82
C GLU A 23 -7.70 -2.65 15.12
N LEU A 24 -7.49 -1.37 15.44
CA LEU A 24 -6.36 -0.60 14.90
C LEU A 24 -5.02 -1.15 15.39
N ARG A 25 -4.93 -1.49 16.68
CA ARG A 25 -3.73 -2.10 17.28
C ARG A 25 -3.43 -3.46 16.65
N GLU A 26 -4.44 -4.30 16.49
CA GLU A 26 -4.30 -5.60 15.85
C GLU A 26 -3.90 -5.46 14.38
N SER A 27 -4.58 -4.61 13.61
CA SER A 27 -4.26 -4.35 12.20
C SER A 27 -2.83 -3.83 12.01
N THR A 28 -2.35 -2.98 12.92
CA THR A 28 -0.97 -2.46 12.90
C THR A 28 0.05 -3.60 13.03
N ILE A 29 -0.18 -4.51 13.97
CA ILE A 29 0.70 -5.67 14.19
C ILE A 29 0.58 -6.65 13.01
N ASP A 30 -0.64 -6.89 12.52
CA ASP A 30 -0.90 -7.78 11.39
C ASP A 30 -0.18 -7.31 10.12
N VAL A 31 -0.17 -6.02 9.81
CA VAL A 31 0.57 -5.49 8.65
C VAL A 31 2.08 -5.73 8.80
N ALA A 32 2.63 -5.56 10.01
CA ALA A 32 4.05 -5.85 10.25
C ALA A 32 4.36 -7.35 10.07
N ILE A 33 3.48 -8.23 10.57
CA ILE A 33 3.58 -9.68 10.36
C ILE A 33 3.51 -10.01 8.86
N ASP A 34 2.58 -9.39 8.13
CA ASP A 34 2.40 -9.59 6.70
C ASP A 34 3.67 -9.21 5.92
N TYR A 35 4.27 -8.06 6.25
CA TYR A 35 5.55 -7.61 5.68
C TYR A 35 6.68 -8.63 5.89
N LEU A 36 6.83 -9.16 7.10
CA LEU A 36 7.83 -10.18 7.39
C LEU A 36 7.50 -11.49 6.66
N ALA A 37 6.22 -11.87 6.59
CA ALA A 37 5.77 -13.09 5.92
C ALA A 37 6.07 -13.06 4.42
N ILE A 38 5.81 -11.95 3.74
CA ILE A 38 6.11 -11.80 2.30
C ILE A 38 7.61 -11.70 1.98
N GLY A 39 8.47 -11.63 3.01
CA GLY A 39 9.93 -11.73 2.83
C GLY A 39 10.70 -10.44 3.05
N LEU A 40 10.09 -9.39 3.61
CA LEU A 40 10.86 -8.23 4.03
C LEU A 40 11.79 -8.61 5.18
N ASP A 41 13.08 -8.38 4.97
CA ASP A 41 14.14 -8.71 5.91
C ASP A 41 14.48 -7.46 6.75
N PRO A 42 14.18 -7.46 8.07
CA PRO A 42 14.41 -6.31 8.93
C PRO A 42 15.91 -5.97 9.11
N GLN A 43 16.82 -6.85 8.70
CA GLN A 43 18.26 -6.54 8.67
C GLN A 43 18.66 -5.72 7.44
N LYS A 44 17.82 -5.67 6.41
CA LYS A 44 18.06 -4.95 5.15
C LYS A 44 17.12 -3.77 4.95
N VAL A 45 15.92 -3.86 5.51
CA VAL A 45 14.86 -2.87 5.41
C VAL A 45 14.49 -2.41 6.81
N ASN A 46 14.50 -1.09 7.04
CA ASN A 46 14.02 -0.52 8.29
C ASN A 46 12.48 -0.49 8.28
N ILE A 47 11.85 -1.41 9.03
CA ILE A 47 10.39 -1.55 9.12
C ILE A 47 9.92 -1.01 10.48
N PHE A 48 9.24 0.13 10.49
CA PHE A 48 8.85 0.80 11.74
C PHE A 48 7.39 1.26 11.75
N LEU A 49 6.91 1.74 12.89
CA LEU A 49 5.59 2.35 12.99
C LEU A 49 5.69 3.86 12.78
N GLN A 50 4.73 4.48 12.11
CA GLN A 50 4.72 5.94 11.96
C GLN A 50 4.81 6.65 13.32
N THR A 51 4.10 6.13 14.33
CA THR A 51 4.13 6.61 15.72
C THR A 51 5.49 6.47 16.41
N SER A 52 6.43 5.69 15.87
CA SER A 52 7.82 5.66 16.38
C SER A 52 8.57 6.95 16.07
N VAL A 53 8.05 7.79 15.18
CA VAL A 53 8.65 9.07 14.78
C VAL A 53 7.67 10.21 15.14
N PRO A 54 7.56 10.61 16.42
CA PRO A 54 6.62 11.64 16.84
C PRO A 54 6.87 13.00 16.18
N GLU A 55 8.09 13.27 15.71
CA GLU A 55 8.46 14.50 15.03
C GLU A 55 7.65 14.75 13.75
N VAL A 56 7.06 13.72 13.12
CA VAL A 56 6.21 13.91 11.93
C VAL A 56 5.02 14.84 12.20
N SER A 57 4.45 14.79 13.40
CA SER A 57 3.31 15.65 13.77
C SER A 57 3.74 17.11 13.97
N GLU A 58 4.92 17.34 14.55
CA GLU A 58 5.48 18.69 14.69
C GLU A 58 5.88 19.26 13.33
N LEU A 59 6.51 18.45 12.48
CA LEU A 59 6.89 18.87 11.14
C LEU A 59 5.65 19.17 10.28
N MET A 60 4.61 18.35 10.37
CA MET A 60 3.32 18.60 9.72
C MET A 60 2.76 19.96 10.14
N TRP A 61 2.79 20.32 11.43
CA TRP A 61 2.32 21.62 11.89
C TRP A 61 3.09 22.79 11.24
N ILE A 62 4.41 22.67 11.10
CA ILE A 62 5.22 23.67 10.40
C ILE A 62 4.83 23.75 8.92
N PHE A 63 4.57 22.61 8.28
CA PHE A 63 4.08 22.56 6.90
C PHE A 63 2.69 23.18 6.72
N ASP A 64 1.79 22.99 7.69
CA ASP A 64 0.48 23.64 7.72
C ASP A 64 0.63 25.16 7.70
N CYS A 65 1.57 25.71 8.50
CA CYS A 65 1.81 27.15 8.60
C CYS A 65 2.32 27.78 7.30
N ILE A 66 2.91 27.01 6.41
CA ILE A 66 3.36 27.48 5.09
C ILE A 66 2.43 27.05 3.96
N THR A 67 1.35 26.32 4.20
CA THR A 67 0.45 25.83 3.16
C THR A 67 -0.89 26.58 3.18
N THR A 68 -1.42 26.92 2.01
CA THR A 68 -2.69 27.65 1.92
C THR A 68 -3.87 26.69 1.76
N VAL A 69 -5.02 27.05 2.33
CA VAL A 69 -6.26 26.27 2.20
C VAL A 69 -6.63 26.00 0.72
N PRO A 70 -6.58 26.98 -0.21
CA PRO A 70 -6.87 26.71 -1.62
C PRO A 70 -5.91 25.73 -2.30
N TYR A 71 -4.68 25.59 -1.79
CA TYR A 71 -3.74 24.61 -2.30
C TYR A 71 -4.24 23.19 -1.98
N LEU A 72 -4.55 22.91 -0.72
CA LEU A 72 -5.05 21.59 -0.27
C LEU A 72 -6.44 21.25 -0.79
N GLN A 73 -7.31 22.24 -1.01
CA GLN A 73 -8.63 22.01 -1.65
C GLN A 73 -8.54 21.41 -3.06
N ARG A 74 -7.37 21.47 -3.72
CA ARG A 74 -7.14 20.88 -5.04
C ARG A 74 -6.61 19.44 -4.98
N ALA A 75 -6.30 18.92 -3.79
CA ALA A 75 -5.91 17.52 -3.62
C ALA A 75 -7.06 16.60 -4.06
N HIS A 76 -6.72 15.56 -4.82
CA HIS A 76 -7.65 14.60 -5.40
C HIS A 76 -8.45 13.88 -4.31
N SER A 77 -7.79 13.48 -3.23
CA SER A 77 -8.43 12.84 -2.09
C SER A 77 -9.53 13.69 -1.46
N TYR A 78 -9.28 14.98 -1.26
CA TYR A 78 -10.29 15.91 -0.78
C TYR A 78 -11.43 16.07 -1.79
N LYS A 79 -11.12 16.28 -3.07
CA LYS A 79 -12.14 16.42 -4.13
C LYS A 79 -13.01 15.17 -4.27
N ASP A 80 -12.42 13.99 -4.14
CA ASP A 80 -13.11 12.71 -4.21
C ASP A 80 -14.03 12.51 -3.00
N ALA A 81 -13.56 12.83 -1.79
CA ALA A 81 -14.38 12.77 -0.58
C ALA A 81 -15.57 13.75 -0.65
N VAL A 82 -15.34 14.98 -1.15
CA VAL A 82 -16.41 15.97 -1.41
C VAL A 82 -17.41 15.42 -2.43
N ALA A 83 -16.94 14.83 -3.53
CA ALA A 83 -17.80 14.27 -4.56
C ALA A 83 -18.68 13.10 -4.05
N LYS A 84 -18.14 12.30 -3.13
CA LYS A 84 -18.87 11.20 -2.47
C LYS A 84 -19.81 11.68 -1.34
N LYS A 85 -19.81 12.98 -1.02
CA LYS A 85 -20.57 13.56 0.10
C LYS A 85 -20.26 12.89 1.44
N GLU A 86 -19.02 12.45 1.60
CA GLU A 86 -18.55 11.90 2.87
C GLU A 86 -18.44 13.03 3.90
N GLU A 87 -18.63 12.73 5.18
CA GLU A 87 -18.30 13.68 6.25
C GLU A 87 -16.77 13.78 6.33
N ILE A 88 -16.22 14.92 5.89
CA ILE A 88 -14.78 15.11 5.76
C ILE A 88 -14.24 15.70 7.06
N ASN A 89 -13.53 14.89 7.84
CA ASN A 89 -12.79 15.38 8.99
C ASN A 89 -11.53 16.17 8.54
N VAL A 90 -10.99 17.00 9.45
CA VAL A 90 -9.80 17.82 9.18
C VAL A 90 -8.58 16.96 8.84
N GLY A 91 -8.48 15.75 9.42
CA GLY A 91 -7.42 14.79 9.08
C GLY A 91 -7.45 14.40 7.61
N THR A 92 -8.61 14.06 7.05
CA THR A 92 -8.78 13.75 5.61
C THR A 92 -8.41 14.92 4.71
N PHE A 93 -8.62 16.16 5.16
CA PHE A 93 -8.17 17.34 4.44
C PHE A 93 -6.65 17.56 4.55
N ASN A 94 -6.06 17.30 5.72
CA ASN A 94 -4.69 17.66 6.04
C ASN A 94 -3.65 16.55 5.83
N TYR A 95 -4.06 15.29 5.70
CA TYR A 95 -3.14 14.16 5.62
C TYR A 95 -2.09 14.25 4.49
N PRO A 96 -2.31 14.95 3.35
CA PRO A 96 -1.24 15.14 2.37
C PRO A 96 -0.01 15.83 2.96
N LEU A 97 -0.17 16.73 3.95
CA LEU A 97 0.94 17.36 4.65
C LEU A 97 1.58 16.45 5.71
N LEU A 98 0.79 15.58 6.35
CA LEU A 98 1.33 14.51 7.20
C LEU A 98 2.20 13.56 6.37
N MET A 99 1.73 13.19 5.17
CA MET A 99 2.49 12.34 4.25
C MET A 99 3.76 13.05 3.75
N ALA A 100 3.69 14.36 3.47
CA ALA A 100 4.88 15.15 3.17
C ALA A 100 5.89 15.13 4.33
N ALA A 101 5.42 15.26 5.58
CA ALA A 101 6.27 15.15 6.76
C ALA A 101 6.92 13.77 6.88
N ASP A 102 6.17 12.68 6.67
CA ASP A 102 6.69 11.32 6.70
C ASP A 102 7.83 11.10 5.69
N ILE A 103 7.68 11.65 4.47
CA ILE A 103 8.65 11.51 3.38
C ILE A 103 9.90 12.36 3.66
N LEU A 104 9.70 13.65 3.95
CA LEU A 104 10.78 14.63 4.01
C LEU A 104 11.63 14.51 5.27
N ILE A 105 11.04 14.14 6.41
CA ILE A 105 11.79 13.97 7.66
C ILE A 105 12.80 12.81 7.59
N GLN A 106 12.56 11.89 6.66
CA GLN A 106 13.41 10.73 6.42
C GLN A 106 14.48 11.00 5.35
N ASP A 107 14.55 12.20 4.76
CA ASP A 107 15.46 12.56 3.67
C ASP A 107 15.41 11.57 2.48
N ALA A 108 14.21 11.10 2.12
CA ALA A 108 14.02 10.14 1.05
C ALA A 108 14.50 10.71 -0.31
N ASP A 109 15.41 10.02 -0.98
CA ASP A 109 15.83 10.38 -2.34
C ASP A 109 14.76 9.97 -3.38
N VAL A 110 14.07 8.85 -3.10
CA VAL A 110 13.06 8.26 -3.98
C VAL A 110 11.89 7.71 -3.18
N VAL A 111 10.68 7.79 -3.75
CA VAL A 111 9.46 7.23 -3.15
C VAL A 111 8.72 6.38 -4.18
N PRO A 112 8.60 5.06 -3.97
CA PRO A 112 7.75 4.22 -4.79
C PRO A 112 6.28 4.59 -4.58
N VAL A 113 5.60 5.01 -5.64
CA VAL A 113 4.19 5.42 -5.58
C VAL A 113 3.39 4.82 -6.73
N GLY A 114 2.15 4.44 -6.44
CA GLY A 114 1.16 4.13 -7.47
C GLY A 114 0.78 5.39 -8.25
N ALA A 115 0.21 5.22 -9.44
CA ALA A 115 -0.23 6.34 -10.28
C ALA A 115 -1.26 7.24 -9.55
N ASP A 116 -2.07 6.67 -8.67
CA ASP A 116 -3.06 7.36 -7.83
C ASP A 116 -2.43 8.18 -6.70
N GLN A 117 -1.20 7.85 -6.28
CA GLN A 117 -0.50 8.52 -5.18
C GLN A 117 0.50 9.58 -5.65
N LYS A 118 0.66 9.75 -6.98
CA LYS A 118 1.60 10.71 -7.56
C LYS A 118 1.40 12.14 -7.04
N GLN A 119 0.14 12.57 -6.91
CA GLN A 119 -0.16 13.93 -6.45
C GLN A 119 0.31 14.18 -5.02
N HIS A 120 0.26 13.19 -4.12
CA HIS A 120 0.76 13.36 -2.76
C HIS A 120 2.29 13.57 -2.74
N LEU A 121 3.02 12.90 -3.63
CA LEU A 121 4.45 13.14 -3.78
C LEU A 121 4.74 14.54 -4.36
N GLU A 122 3.94 15.00 -5.32
CA GLU A 122 4.03 16.38 -5.84
C GLU A 122 3.81 17.40 -4.70
N ILE A 123 2.82 17.18 -3.82
CA ILE A 123 2.58 18.02 -2.63
C ILE A 123 3.79 18.00 -1.68
N ALA A 124 4.42 16.85 -1.47
CA ALA A 124 5.63 16.76 -0.64
C ALA A 124 6.78 17.58 -1.24
N ARG A 125 6.99 17.50 -2.56
CA ARG A 125 8.02 18.27 -3.26
C ARG A 125 7.75 19.77 -3.21
N ASP A 126 6.54 20.21 -3.52
CA ASP A 126 6.14 21.62 -3.46
C ASP A 126 6.34 22.20 -2.05
N THR A 127 5.99 21.41 -1.02
CA THR A 127 6.20 21.76 0.39
C THR A 127 7.69 21.92 0.71
N ALA A 128 8.54 20.97 0.27
CA ALA A 128 9.98 21.04 0.45
C ALA A 128 10.60 22.27 -0.25
N GLU A 129 10.25 22.52 -1.51
CA GLU A 129 10.71 23.69 -2.26
C GLU A 129 10.32 24.99 -1.57
N LYS A 130 9.08 25.07 -1.11
CA LYS A 130 8.57 26.24 -0.39
C LYS A 130 9.30 26.46 0.92
N PHE A 131 9.49 25.40 1.72
CA PHE A 131 10.26 25.47 2.97
C PHE A 131 11.68 25.97 2.69
N ASN A 132 12.38 25.34 1.74
CA ASN A 132 13.76 25.69 1.39
C ASN A 132 13.90 27.15 0.94
N ARG A 133 12.93 27.68 0.19
CA ARG A 133 12.93 29.09 -0.22
C ARG A 133 12.71 30.05 0.96
N LEU A 134 11.86 29.67 1.92
CA LEU A 134 11.49 30.53 3.05
C LEU A 134 12.56 30.53 4.15
N PHE A 135 13.14 29.37 4.46
CA PHE A 135 13.99 29.17 5.63
C PHE A 135 15.41 28.71 5.31
N GLY A 136 15.71 28.44 4.03
CA GLY A 136 17.00 27.95 3.57
C GLY A 136 16.99 26.44 3.27
N GLU A 137 17.93 26.00 2.42
CA GLU A 137 18.04 24.61 1.98
C GLU A 137 18.16 23.63 3.15
N THR A 138 17.15 22.76 3.30
CA THR A 138 16.96 21.84 4.44
C THR A 138 16.45 20.47 3.99
N PHE A 139 15.55 20.43 3.01
CA PHE A 139 14.93 19.20 2.49
C PHE A 139 15.39 18.89 1.08
N LYS A 140 15.65 17.60 0.81
CA LYS A 140 15.77 17.09 -0.57
C LYS A 140 14.40 17.01 -1.23
N LEU A 141 14.39 17.02 -2.57
CA LEU A 141 13.18 16.79 -3.36
C LEU A 141 13.12 15.31 -3.76
N PRO A 142 12.20 14.51 -3.20
CA PRO A 142 12.10 13.09 -3.50
C PRO A 142 11.60 12.85 -4.93
N GLU A 143 12.21 11.92 -5.66
CA GLU A 143 11.77 11.53 -7.00
C GLU A 143 10.81 10.33 -6.97
N PRO A 144 9.78 10.29 -7.84
CA PRO A 144 8.89 9.14 -7.92
C PRO A 144 9.61 7.93 -8.53
N ILE A 145 9.42 6.76 -7.93
CA ILE A 145 9.61 5.48 -8.60
C ILE A 145 8.24 4.96 -9.01
N ILE A 146 7.92 5.08 -10.29
CA ILE A 146 6.71 4.49 -10.87
C ILE A 146 7.09 3.09 -11.36
N MET A 147 6.50 2.07 -10.78
CA MET A 147 6.71 0.70 -11.25
C MET A 147 5.89 0.47 -12.53
N GLU A 148 6.51 0.64 -13.70
CA GLU A 148 5.87 0.50 -15.02
C GLU A 148 5.20 -0.87 -15.21
N ASP A 149 5.76 -1.92 -14.58
CA ASP A 149 5.31 -3.31 -14.69
C ASP A 149 4.22 -3.70 -13.69
N VAL A 150 3.87 -2.86 -12.72
CA VAL A 150 2.79 -3.15 -11.77
C VAL A 150 1.46 -2.75 -12.40
N LYS A 151 0.99 -3.60 -13.33
CA LYS A 151 -0.37 -3.49 -13.87
C LYS A 151 -1.36 -3.67 -12.73
N THR A 152 -2.45 -2.89 -12.78
CA THR A 152 -3.61 -3.09 -11.92
C THR A 152 -4.02 -4.56 -11.93
N VAL A 153 -3.97 -5.21 -10.77
CA VAL A 153 -4.39 -6.60 -10.64
C VAL A 153 -5.91 -6.65 -10.84
N PRO A 154 -6.43 -7.43 -11.79
CA PRO A 154 -7.86 -7.59 -12.00
C PRO A 154 -8.48 -8.35 -10.83
N GLY A 155 -9.63 -7.88 -10.37
CA GLY A 155 -10.45 -8.56 -9.40
C GLY A 155 -11.27 -9.68 -10.02
N LEU A 156 -12.04 -10.37 -9.18
CA LEU A 156 -12.89 -11.52 -9.58
C LEU A 156 -13.95 -11.16 -10.64
N ASP A 157 -14.25 -9.87 -10.80
CA ASP A 157 -15.25 -9.33 -11.72
C ASP A 157 -14.65 -8.52 -12.88
N GLY A 158 -13.32 -8.55 -13.06
CA GLY A 158 -12.61 -7.82 -14.11
C GLY A 158 -12.30 -6.36 -13.81
N ARG A 159 -12.88 -5.76 -12.76
CA ARG A 159 -12.50 -4.41 -12.29
C ARG A 159 -11.16 -4.46 -11.56
N LYS A 160 -10.60 -3.31 -11.18
CA LYS A 160 -9.45 -3.27 -10.23
C LYS A 160 -9.78 -4.09 -8.98
N MET A 161 -8.88 -4.97 -8.56
CA MET A 161 -9.02 -5.71 -7.31
C MET A 161 -9.04 -4.74 -6.13
N SER A 162 -10.10 -4.79 -5.31
CA SER A 162 -10.29 -3.93 -4.14
C SER A 162 -11.17 -4.62 -3.09
N LYS A 163 -10.79 -4.50 -1.80
CA LYS A 163 -11.62 -4.98 -0.68
C LYS A 163 -13.01 -4.34 -0.70
N SER A 164 -13.11 -3.05 -1.06
CA SER A 164 -14.38 -2.32 -1.12
C SER A 164 -15.36 -2.84 -2.19
N TYR A 165 -14.85 -3.54 -3.21
CA TYR A 165 -15.68 -4.16 -4.23
C TYR A 165 -16.02 -5.62 -3.92
N GLY A 166 -15.44 -6.19 -2.86
CA GLY A 166 -15.61 -7.61 -2.52
C GLY A 166 -15.06 -8.56 -3.60
N ASN A 167 -14.13 -8.11 -4.44
CA ASN A 167 -13.64 -8.82 -5.62
C ASN A 167 -12.18 -9.30 -5.46
N THR A 168 -11.75 -9.65 -4.23
CA THR A 168 -10.36 -9.98 -3.89
C THR A 168 -10.11 -11.46 -3.70
N ILE A 169 -8.86 -11.88 -3.91
CA ILE A 169 -8.31 -13.13 -3.35
C ILE A 169 -7.37 -12.74 -2.20
N PRO A 170 -7.67 -13.08 -0.93
CA PRO A 170 -6.81 -12.70 0.20
C PRO A 170 -5.45 -13.40 0.14
N LEU A 171 -4.36 -12.67 0.42
CA LEU A 171 -2.98 -13.17 0.28
C LEU A 171 -2.61 -14.32 1.22
N PHE A 172 -3.33 -14.47 2.33
CA PHE A 172 -3.11 -15.52 3.33
C PHE A 172 -4.35 -16.38 3.56
N ALA A 173 -5.27 -16.39 2.59
CA ALA A 173 -6.50 -17.18 2.61
C ALA A 173 -6.21 -18.68 2.73
N GLU A 174 -7.12 -19.43 3.37
CA GLU A 174 -7.11 -20.89 3.34
C GLU A 174 -7.49 -21.43 1.95
N ASP A 175 -7.14 -22.68 1.66
CA ASP A 175 -7.30 -23.26 0.32
C ASP A 175 -8.76 -23.24 -0.18
N GLU A 176 -9.73 -23.47 0.73
CA GLU A 176 -11.16 -23.40 0.39
C GLU A 176 -11.63 -21.96 0.13
N GLU A 177 -11.04 -20.95 0.77
CA GLU A 177 -11.35 -19.55 0.50
C GLU A 177 -10.82 -19.14 -0.88
N ILE A 178 -9.59 -19.55 -1.23
CA ILE A 178 -9.01 -19.36 -2.56
C ILE A 178 -9.90 -20.01 -3.62
N LYS A 179 -10.28 -21.27 -3.40
CA LYS A 179 -11.15 -22.03 -4.30
C LYS A 179 -12.50 -21.34 -4.49
N LYS A 180 -13.15 -20.90 -3.41
CA LYS A 180 -14.42 -20.17 -3.48
C LYS A 180 -14.26 -18.87 -4.29
N ALA A 181 -13.22 -18.09 -4.02
CA ALA A 181 -12.94 -16.85 -4.73
C ALA A 181 -12.71 -17.08 -6.23
N VAL A 182 -11.79 -18.00 -6.59
CA VAL A 182 -11.48 -18.31 -8.00
C VAL A 182 -12.69 -18.90 -8.72
N MET A 183 -13.48 -19.76 -8.07
CA MET A 183 -14.70 -20.30 -8.67
C MET A 183 -15.75 -19.23 -8.96
N SER A 184 -15.75 -18.12 -8.20
CA SER A 184 -16.67 -17.00 -8.38
C SER A 184 -16.27 -16.00 -9.47
N ILE A 185 -15.10 -16.18 -10.11
CA ILE A 185 -14.67 -15.28 -11.19
C ILE A 185 -15.72 -15.25 -12.30
N VAL A 186 -16.10 -14.04 -12.72
CA VAL A 186 -17.10 -13.80 -13.76
C VAL A 186 -16.54 -14.22 -15.12
N THR A 187 -17.30 -15.04 -15.84
CA THR A 187 -17.00 -15.55 -17.19
C THR A 187 -18.20 -15.34 -18.11
N ASP A 188 -18.01 -15.54 -19.42
CA ASP A 188 -19.12 -15.65 -20.37
C ASP A 188 -19.74 -17.07 -20.35
N SER A 189 -20.65 -17.33 -21.28
CA SER A 189 -21.41 -18.59 -21.42
C SER A 189 -20.89 -19.55 -22.50
N LYS A 190 -19.65 -19.39 -22.97
CA LYS A 190 -19.07 -20.23 -24.02
C LYS A 190 -18.83 -21.67 -23.57
N ALA A 191 -19.11 -22.62 -24.45
CA ALA A 191 -18.81 -24.03 -24.27
C ALA A 191 -17.29 -24.31 -24.25
N PRO A 192 -16.84 -25.47 -23.75
CA PRO A 192 -15.42 -25.85 -23.76
C PRO A 192 -14.78 -25.83 -25.15
N GLU A 193 -15.53 -26.21 -26.18
CA GLU A 193 -15.10 -26.31 -27.57
C GLU A 193 -15.02 -24.94 -28.25
N GLU A 194 -15.72 -23.93 -27.71
CA GLU A 194 -15.74 -22.58 -28.26
C GLU A 194 -14.47 -21.80 -27.88
N PRO A 195 -13.84 -21.11 -28.87
CA PRO A 195 -12.73 -20.20 -28.63
C PRO A 195 -13.05 -19.07 -27.65
N LYS A 196 -12.11 -18.82 -26.73
CA LYS A 196 -12.14 -17.78 -25.70
C LYS A 196 -11.05 -16.77 -26.00
N ASP A 197 -11.33 -15.49 -25.82
CA ASP A 197 -10.34 -14.43 -26.01
C ASP A 197 -9.53 -14.24 -24.72
N PRO A 198 -8.21 -14.55 -24.69
CA PRO A 198 -7.38 -14.36 -23.51
C PRO A 198 -7.18 -12.88 -23.11
N GLN A 199 -7.52 -11.92 -23.99
CA GLN A 199 -7.42 -10.49 -23.67
C GLN A 199 -8.61 -9.99 -22.86
N GLU A 200 -9.79 -10.55 -23.08
CA GLU A 200 -11.05 -10.15 -22.44
C GLU A 200 -11.46 -11.07 -21.26
N ASP A 201 -10.75 -12.19 -21.06
CA ASP A 201 -11.09 -13.17 -20.02
C ASP A 201 -10.43 -12.88 -18.65
N ASN A 202 -11.27 -12.75 -17.63
CA ASN A 202 -10.84 -12.45 -16.26
C ASN A 202 -9.98 -13.56 -15.63
N ILE A 203 -10.26 -14.84 -15.94
CA ILE A 203 -9.45 -15.96 -15.42
C ILE A 203 -8.06 -15.93 -16.07
N PHE A 204 -8.01 -15.72 -17.38
CA PHE A 204 -6.75 -15.63 -18.12
C PHE A 204 -5.89 -14.45 -17.65
N ALA A 205 -6.51 -13.32 -17.30
CA ALA A 205 -5.80 -12.19 -16.73
C ALA A 205 -5.07 -12.55 -15.42
N LEU A 206 -5.65 -13.42 -14.58
CA LEU A 206 -5.00 -13.94 -13.38
C LEU A 206 -3.98 -15.06 -13.68
N HIS A 207 -4.19 -15.88 -14.70
CA HIS A 207 -3.20 -16.86 -15.14
C HIS A 207 -1.87 -16.21 -15.53
N LYS A 208 -1.88 -14.99 -16.09
CA LYS A 208 -0.65 -14.23 -16.38
C LYS A 208 0.21 -13.98 -15.14
N LEU A 209 -0.39 -13.97 -13.95
CA LEU A 209 0.28 -13.70 -12.68
C LEU A 209 0.74 -14.98 -11.96
N PHE A 210 -0.03 -16.08 -12.07
CA PHE A 210 0.20 -17.28 -11.25
C PHE A 210 0.60 -18.52 -12.04
N SER A 211 0.36 -18.56 -13.35
CA SER A 211 0.48 -19.77 -14.17
C SER A 211 1.55 -19.66 -15.24
N THR A 212 2.63 -18.91 -15.01
CA THR A 212 3.67 -18.60 -16.00
C THR A 212 4.18 -19.80 -16.78
N ASN A 213 4.34 -20.95 -16.13
CA ASN A 213 4.83 -22.19 -16.77
C ASN A 213 3.78 -22.88 -17.67
N GLU A 214 2.49 -22.77 -17.33
CA GLU A 214 1.38 -23.40 -18.06
C GLU A 214 0.71 -22.43 -19.05
N LEU A 215 1.02 -21.13 -18.96
CA LEU A 215 0.37 -20.06 -19.71
C LEU A 215 0.34 -20.29 -21.22
N PRO A 216 1.41 -20.76 -21.90
CA PRO A 216 1.37 -21.01 -23.34
C PRO A 216 0.36 -22.10 -23.75
N ASP A 217 0.21 -23.16 -22.96
CA ASP A 217 -0.77 -24.22 -23.22
C ASP A 217 -2.19 -23.72 -22.95
N ILE A 218 -2.38 -23.01 -21.84
CA ILE A 218 -3.67 -22.40 -21.50
C ILE A 218 -4.10 -21.44 -22.61
N GLU A 219 -3.20 -20.56 -23.08
CA GLU A 219 -3.50 -19.59 -24.13
C GLU A 219 -3.89 -20.28 -25.44
N LYS A 220 -3.15 -21.33 -25.82
CA LYS A 220 -3.46 -22.12 -27.02
C LYS A 220 -4.85 -22.73 -26.93
N ARG A 221 -5.17 -23.41 -25.83
CA ARG A 221 -6.47 -24.07 -25.62
C ARG A 221 -7.63 -23.11 -25.41
N TYR A 222 -7.35 -21.88 -24.98
CA TYR A 222 -8.33 -20.79 -25.00
C TYR A 222 -8.65 -20.39 -26.45
N LYS A 223 -7.63 -20.12 -27.28
CA LYS A 223 -7.83 -19.64 -28.66
C LYS A 223 -8.37 -20.72 -29.62
N GLU A 224 -7.92 -21.95 -29.47
CA GLU A 224 -8.32 -23.08 -30.34
C GLU A 224 -9.60 -23.77 -29.86
N GLY A 225 -10.02 -23.51 -28.63
CA GLY A 225 -11.04 -24.32 -27.93
C GLY A 225 -10.43 -25.58 -27.29
N GLY A 226 -11.26 -26.32 -26.54
CA GLY A 226 -10.84 -27.52 -25.80
C GLY A 226 -10.48 -27.26 -24.33
N MET A 227 -10.83 -26.10 -23.78
CA MET A 227 -10.76 -25.81 -22.35
C MET A 227 -12.03 -25.11 -21.88
N GLY A 228 -12.73 -25.76 -20.95
CA GLY A 228 -13.87 -25.16 -20.25
C GLY A 228 -13.43 -24.26 -19.09
N TYR A 229 -14.26 -23.29 -18.71
CA TYR A 229 -13.94 -22.37 -17.61
C TYR A 229 -13.70 -23.04 -16.27
N LYS A 230 -14.41 -24.14 -15.97
CA LYS A 230 -14.17 -24.92 -14.76
C LYS A 230 -12.76 -25.49 -14.72
N GLN A 231 -12.31 -26.07 -15.82
CA GLN A 231 -10.96 -26.64 -15.91
C GLN A 231 -9.89 -25.55 -15.79
N SER A 232 -10.10 -24.40 -16.44
CA SER A 232 -9.21 -23.23 -16.32
C SER A 232 -9.11 -22.76 -14.87
N LYS A 233 -10.26 -22.60 -14.19
CA LYS A 233 -10.34 -22.25 -12.76
C LYS A 233 -9.62 -23.26 -11.87
N GLU A 234 -9.73 -24.57 -12.12
CA GLU A 234 -9.03 -25.61 -11.36
C GLU A 234 -7.51 -25.49 -11.48
N ILE A 235 -6.99 -25.19 -12.68
CA ILE A 235 -5.56 -24.90 -12.89
C ILE A 235 -5.15 -23.64 -12.14
N LEU A 236 -5.97 -22.58 -12.19
CA LEU A 236 -5.69 -21.33 -11.48
C LEU A 236 -5.65 -21.56 -9.96
N ILE A 237 -6.63 -22.29 -9.41
CA ILE A 237 -6.69 -22.63 -7.97
C ILE A 237 -5.39 -23.29 -7.53
N LYS A 238 -4.95 -24.33 -8.25
CA LYS A 238 -3.72 -25.06 -7.92
C LYS A 238 -2.51 -24.12 -7.86
N ASN A 239 -2.39 -23.21 -8.82
CA ASN A 239 -1.26 -22.29 -8.92
C ASN A 239 -1.31 -21.20 -7.84
N VAL A 240 -2.49 -20.62 -7.58
CA VAL A 240 -2.67 -19.63 -6.51
C VAL A 240 -2.41 -20.27 -5.15
N VAL A 241 -2.90 -21.48 -4.89
CA VAL A 241 -2.61 -22.23 -3.65
C VAL A 241 -1.11 -22.49 -3.53
N SER A 242 -0.44 -22.95 -4.59
CA SER A 242 1.00 -23.20 -4.57
C SER A 242 1.81 -21.94 -4.26
N PHE A 243 1.34 -20.77 -4.67
CA PHE A 243 1.98 -19.49 -4.37
C PHE A 243 1.69 -19.01 -2.93
N ILE A 244 0.43 -19.10 -2.48
CA ILE A 244 -0.03 -18.56 -1.20
C ILE A 244 0.35 -19.45 -0.02
N ALA A 245 0.29 -20.78 -0.15
CA ALA A 245 0.54 -21.71 0.94
C ALA A 245 1.86 -21.45 1.71
N PRO A 246 3.04 -21.29 1.07
CA PRO A 246 4.27 -20.99 1.80
C PRO A 246 4.22 -19.63 2.53
N LEU A 247 3.56 -18.62 1.96
CA LEU A 247 3.40 -17.30 2.58
C LEU A 247 2.49 -17.38 3.81
N ARG A 248 1.37 -18.11 3.69
CA ARG A 248 0.41 -18.36 4.78
C ARG A 248 1.07 -19.10 5.94
N GLU A 249 1.83 -20.17 5.67
CA GLU A 249 2.52 -20.90 6.73
C GLU A 249 3.59 -20.05 7.42
N LYS A 250 4.34 -19.24 6.66
CA LYS A 250 5.30 -18.31 7.23
C LYS A 250 4.62 -17.22 8.09
N ARG A 251 3.48 -16.69 7.64
CA ARG A 251 2.67 -15.75 8.44
C ARG A 251 2.21 -16.39 9.75
N LYS A 252 1.67 -17.60 9.69
CA LYS A 252 1.24 -18.37 10.87
C LYS A 252 2.38 -18.59 11.85
N GLU A 253 3.59 -18.90 11.35
CA GLU A 253 4.77 -19.08 12.20
C GLU A 253 5.18 -17.79 12.90
N ILE A 254 5.29 -16.67 12.17
CA ILE A 254 5.64 -15.36 12.73
C ILE A 254 4.60 -14.92 13.77
N ALA A 255 3.31 -15.16 13.50
CA ALA A 255 2.22 -14.77 14.38
C ALA A 255 2.22 -15.49 15.74
N LYS A 256 2.97 -16.59 15.90
CA LYS A 256 3.13 -17.29 17.18
C LYS A 256 3.95 -16.50 18.20
N ASP A 257 4.85 -15.63 17.72
CA ASP A 257 5.73 -14.82 18.58
C ASP A 257 5.56 -13.32 18.24
N LYS A 258 4.45 -12.76 18.71
CA LYS A 258 4.16 -11.33 18.54
C LYS A 258 5.20 -10.45 19.26
N ASP A 259 5.79 -10.92 20.36
CA ASP A 259 6.79 -10.17 21.11
C ASP A 259 8.08 -9.98 20.30
N ALA A 260 8.48 -11.00 19.52
CA ALA A 260 9.60 -10.85 18.59
C ALA A 260 9.32 -9.79 17.51
N VAL A 261 8.10 -9.75 16.97
CA VAL A 261 7.70 -8.72 15.98
C VAL A 261 7.74 -7.33 16.61
N LEU A 262 7.23 -7.16 17.82
CA LEU A 262 7.27 -5.88 18.53
C LEU A 262 8.71 -5.41 18.79
N LYS A 263 9.63 -6.31 19.16
CA LYS A 263 11.06 -5.97 19.30
C LYS A 263 11.70 -5.54 17.99
N ILE A 264 11.34 -6.16 16.87
CA ILE A 264 11.82 -5.75 15.54
C ILE A 264 11.36 -4.31 15.24
N LEU A 265 10.08 -4.02 15.47
CA LEU A 265 9.49 -2.69 15.25
C LEU A 265 10.10 -1.64 16.17
N GLU A 266 10.36 -1.97 17.44
CA GLU A 266 11.00 -1.08 18.41
C GLU A 266 12.44 -0.73 17.97
N ASN A 267 13.24 -1.73 17.60
CA ASN A 267 14.62 -1.51 17.15
C ASN A 267 14.67 -0.66 15.87
N SER A 268 13.83 -1.00 14.89
CA SER A 268 13.69 -0.27 13.63
C SER A 268 13.19 1.17 13.86
N GLY A 269 12.21 1.31 14.77
CA GLY A 269 11.67 2.59 15.20
C GLY A 269 12.73 3.49 15.82
N ASN A 270 13.62 2.96 16.67
CA ASN A 270 14.72 3.73 17.25
C ASN A 270 15.69 4.30 16.19
N ILE A 271 15.93 3.55 15.11
CA ILE A 271 16.75 3.99 13.97
C ILE A 271 16.05 5.13 13.22
N ALA A 272 14.75 4.96 12.91
CA ALA A 272 13.96 5.96 12.21
C ALA A 272 13.80 7.26 13.03
N HIS A 273 13.53 7.13 14.33
CA HIS A 273 13.43 8.23 15.29
C HIS A 273 14.75 9.00 15.39
N SER A 274 15.88 8.32 15.50
CA SER A 274 17.19 9.01 15.59
C SER A 274 17.47 9.88 14.36
N THR A 275 17.11 9.40 13.17
CA THR A 275 17.24 10.17 11.92
C THR A 275 16.30 11.37 11.93
N ALA A 276 15.03 11.15 12.26
CA ALA A 276 14.02 12.19 12.27
C ALA A 276 14.30 13.28 13.30
N LYS A 277 14.78 12.90 14.49
CA LYS A 277 15.18 13.82 15.55
C LYS A 277 16.31 14.74 15.08
N ALA A 278 17.30 14.20 14.37
CA ALA A 278 18.38 15.00 13.80
C ALA A 278 17.86 16.02 12.78
N LYS A 279 16.99 15.59 11.85
CA LYS A 279 16.36 16.48 10.88
C LYS A 279 15.48 17.53 11.56
N MET A 280 14.72 17.15 12.58
CA MET A 280 13.82 18.07 13.28
C MET A 280 14.58 19.14 14.08
N MET A 281 15.78 18.84 14.61
CA MET A 281 16.65 19.86 15.20
C MET A 281 17.07 20.90 14.17
N GLU A 282 17.46 20.48 12.96
CA GLU A 282 17.77 21.40 11.86
C GLU A 282 16.55 22.24 11.49
N VAL A 283 15.37 21.63 11.35
CA VAL A 283 14.13 22.35 11.03
C VAL A 283 13.81 23.40 12.09
N ARG A 284 13.87 23.06 13.38
CA ARG A 284 13.61 24.00 14.48
C ARG A 284 14.56 25.19 14.45
N GLU A 285 15.83 24.97 14.16
CA GLU A 285 16.80 26.06 13.98
C GLU A 285 16.39 26.98 12.83
N ARG A 286 16.07 26.39 11.67
CA ARG A 286 15.68 27.12 10.45
C ARG A 286 14.43 27.98 10.64
N VAL A 287 13.48 27.52 11.45
CA VAL A 287 12.23 28.25 11.73
C VAL A 287 12.29 29.10 13.02
N GLY A 288 13.44 29.15 13.70
CA GLY A 288 13.63 29.98 14.90
C GLY A 288 12.96 29.44 16.17
N LEU A 289 12.85 28.12 16.31
CA LEU A 289 12.30 27.44 17.50
C LEU A 289 13.37 26.84 18.42
N SER A 290 14.65 26.92 18.05
CA SER A 290 15.78 26.63 18.95
C SER A 290 16.11 27.86 19.80
N ILE A 291 16.32 27.66 21.11
CA ILE A 291 16.75 28.71 22.07
C ILE A 291 17.99 28.20 22.80
#